data_AF-A0AAD7NB88-F1
#
_entry.id   AF-A0AAD7NB88-F1
#
_cell.length_a   1.000
_cell.length_b   1.000
_cell.length_c   1.000
_cell.angle_alpha   90.00
_cell.angle_beta   90.00
_cell.angle_gamma   90.00
#
_symmetry.space_group_name_H-M   'P 1'
#
loop_
_entity.id
_entity.type
_entity.pdbx_description
1 polymer ?
#
loop_
_entity_poly.entity_id
_entity_poly.type
_entity_poly.pdbx_seq_one_letter_code
_entity_poly.pdbx_strand_id
1 'polypeptide(L)'
;MSSARPQLGALSDSVIGTLQGELITTAIQFFLHGIYTTLVVIALYNMWTRKTTLPARQALIVAVLFMFACANLQVIEQVAYTIVQVFDLGLHPPPGDALLVRNIRLSENVFGRINYFMSDAIVVWRAWVLWQENLRVKIVLSVCIFLSFAGVTTDMTVIGLYLFGNNNFLPTGPKRLALVLPLMITNIVATMLFGIKAWVYRNQIKGLLGVPKSRKTNVERILVLITESGGIYCLFWIPQLFIYLSSTNPNNLGYKIVANMLPQLSAIYPVIIILLVALEHTSHLGELRTSNSVTQPIHFMHAVDPAPSTTMGAGTRTFKFTDAEGSKAENDGEELGEKEKEKGREEEGLQYGSPP
;
A
#
# COMPACT_ATOMS: atom_id res chain seq x y z
N MET A 1 -35.40 -36.66 -46.49
CA MET A 1 -34.92 -35.97 -45.27
C MET A 1 -33.43 -36.22 -45.13
N SER A 2 -32.60 -35.33 -45.65
CA SER A 2 -31.14 -35.34 -45.43
C SER A 2 -30.86 -34.29 -44.37
N SER A 3 -30.53 -34.72 -43.15
CA SER A 3 -30.11 -33.80 -42.09
C SER A 3 -28.69 -33.33 -42.43
N ALA A 4 -28.58 -32.17 -43.09
CA ALA A 4 -27.32 -31.47 -43.20
C ALA A 4 -26.85 -31.15 -41.77
N ARG A 5 -25.84 -31.88 -41.29
CA ARG A 5 -25.09 -31.45 -40.10
C ARG A 5 -24.58 -30.04 -40.41
N PRO A 6 -24.81 -29.03 -39.54
CA PRO A 6 -24.18 -27.75 -39.73
C PRO A 6 -22.68 -27.99 -39.77
N GLN A 7 -22.04 -27.71 -40.91
CA GLN A 7 -20.60 -27.74 -40.99
C GLN A 7 -20.11 -26.66 -40.02
N LEU A 8 -19.52 -27.09 -38.91
CA LEU A 8 -18.75 -26.22 -38.04
C LEU A 8 -17.62 -25.67 -38.92
N GLY A 9 -17.80 -24.46 -39.47
CA GLY A 9 -16.72 -23.77 -40.16
C GLY A 9 -15.56 -23.68 -39.18
N ALA A 10 -14.38 -24.16 -39.58
CA ALA A 10 -13.19 -24.02 -38.75
C ALA A 10 -13.02 -22.54 -38.38
N LEU A 11 -12.86 -22.25 -37.09
CA LEU A 11 -12.56 -20.91 -36.61
C LEU A 11 -11.31 -20.40 -37.34
N SER A 12 -11.33 -19.16 -37.82
CA SER A 12 -10.16 -18.59 -38.49
C SER A 12 -8.99 -18.48 -37.51
N ASP A 13 -7.77 -18.68 -38.00
CA ASP A 13 -6.55 -18.58 -37.19
C ASP A 13 -6.44 -17.22 -36.46
N SER A 14 -6.99 -16.15 -37.06
CA SER A 14 -7.08 -14.82 -36.46
C SER A 14 -7.96 -14.76 -35.20
N VAL A 15 -9.08 -15.48 -35.20
CA VAL A 15 -10.00 -15.55 -34.05
C VAL A 15 -9.36 -16.40 -32.95
N ILE A 16 -8.75 -17.52 -33.31
CA ILE A 16 -8.03 -18.40 -32.38
C ILE A 16 -6.90 -17.61 -31.70
N GLY A 17 -6.08 -16.89 -32.46
CA GLY A 17 -5.00 -16.07 -31.91
C GLY A 17 -5.50 -14.95 -31.00
N THR A 18 -6.66 -14.35 -31.31
CA THR A 18 -7.27 -13.32 -30.45
C THR A 18 -7.71 -13.91 -29.11
N LEU A 19 -8.45 -15.04 -29.14
CA LEU A 19 -8.89 -15.75 -27.94
C LEU A 19 -7.70 -16.23 -27.09
N GLN A 20 -6.69 -16.82 -27.71
CA GLN A 20 -5.47 -17.23 -27.01
C GLN A 20 -4.82 -16.05 -26.29
N GLY A 21 -4.72 -14.90 -26.96
CA GLY A 21 -4.19 -13.69 -26.35
C GLY A 21 -4.98 -13.24 -25.12
N GLU A 22 -6.32 -13.23 -25.20
CA GLU A 22 -7.18 -12.83 -24.09
C GLU A 22 -7.13 -13.82 -22.92
N LEU A 23 -7.03 -15.12 -23.20
CA LEU A 23 -6.87 -16.14 -22.16
C LEU A 23 -5.52 -16.01 -21.45
N ILE A 24 -4.42 -15.79 -22.19
CA ILE A 24 -3.09 -15.59 -21.63
C ILE A 24 -3.07 -14.34 -20.76
N THR A 25 -3.63 -13.22 -21.23
CA THR A 25 -3.63 -11.97 -20.48
C THR A 25 -4.48 -12.07 -19.21
N THR A 26 -5.62 -12.75 -19.30
CA THR A 26 -6.49 -13.02 -18.15
C THR A 26 -5.76 -13.89 -17.12
N ALA A 27 -5.11 -14.98 -17.54
CA ALA A 27 -4.35 -15.84 -16.62
C ALA A 27 -3.24 -15.08 -15.88
N ILE A 28 -2.48 -14.23 -16.59
CA ILE A 28 -1.44 -13.40 -15.98
C ILE A 28 -2.04 -12.38 -15.00
N GLN A 29 -3.17 -11.75 -15.37
CA GLN A 29 -3.85 -10.79 -14.50
C GLN A 29 -4.34 -11.45 -13.20
N PHE A 30 -4.94 -12.64 -13.28
CA PHE A 30 -5.36 -13.42 -12.11
C PHE A 30 -4.18 -13.81 -11.22
N PHE A 31 -3.05 -14.20 -11.81
CA PHE A 31 -1.85 -14.52 -11.04
C PHE A 31 -1.36 -13.30 -10.24
N LEU A 32 -1.25 -12.13 -10.88
CA LEU A 32 -0.86 -10.89 -10.19
C LEU A 32 -1.90 -10.47 -9.15
N HIS A 33 -3.19 -10.62 -9.44
CA HIS A 33 -4.27 -10.31 -8.49
C HIS A 33 -4.24 -11.23 -7.27
N GLY A 34 -3.86 -12.49 -7.43
CA GLY A 34 -3.65 -13.43 -6.32
C GLY A 34 -2.50 -13.01 -5.40
N ILE A 35 -1.37 -12.60 -5.98
CA ILE A 35 -0.25 -11.99 -5.22
C ILE A 35 -0.73 -10.74 -4.50
N TYR A 36 -1.43 -9.84 -5.20
CA TYR A 36 -1.93 -8.60 -4.64
C TYR A 36 -2.87 -8.85 -3.46
N THR A 37 -3.83 -9.76 -3.61
CA THR A 37 -4.77 -10.17 -2.56
C THR A 37 -4.03 -10.68 -1.33
N THR A 38 -3.04 -11.54 -1.52
CA THR A 38 -2.22 -12.08 -0.42
C THR A 38 -1.50 -10.96 0.33
N LEU A 39 -0.88 -10.02 -0.39
CA LEU A 39 -0.19 -8.88 0.20
C LEU A 39 -1.15 -7.94 0.96
N VAL A 40 -2.34 -7.67 0.41
CA VAL A 40 -3.37 -6.86 1.08
C VAL A 40 -3.82 -7.53 2.38
N VAL A 41 -4.08 -8.84 2.37
CA VAL A 41 -4.45 -9.59 3.59
C VAL A 41 -3.35 -9.49 4.64
N ILE A 42 -2.09 -9.71 4.26
CA ILE A 42 -0.94 -9.58 5.18
C ILE A 42 -0.83 -8.14 5.71
N ALA A 43 -1.02 -7.13 4.86
CA ALA A 43 -0.97 -5.73 5.26
C ALA A 43 -2.08 -5.39 6.25
N LEU A 44 -3.32 -5.79 5.97
CA LEU A 44 -4.46 -5.57 6.86
C LEU A 44 -4.28 -6.29 8.19
N TYR A 45 -3.78 -7.53 8.20
CA TYR A 45 -3.48 -8.26 9.43
C TYR A 45 -2.42 -7.54 10.30
N ASN A 46 -1.30 -7.16 9.68
CA ASN A 46 -0.26 -6.37 10.35
C ASN A 46 -0.79 -5.02 10.83
N MET A 47 -1.78 -4.47 10.12
CA MET A 47 -2.37 -3.19 10.49
C MET A 47 -3.33 -3.33 11.68
N TRP A 48 -4.17 -4.35 11.67
CA TRP A 48 -5.13 -4.63 12.72
C TRP A 48 -4.48 -4.95 14.07
N THR A 49 -3.39 -5.73 14.04
CA THR A 49 -2.69 -6.18 15.26
C THR A 49 -1.98 -5.07 16.05
N ARG A 50 -1.72 -3.89 15.47
CA ARG A 50 -1.11 -2.78 16.21
C ARG A 50 -2.19 -1.85 16.76
N LYS A 51 -2.30 -1.80 18.09
CA LYS A 51 -3.32 -1.06 18.86
C LYS A 51 -3.24 0.48 18.79
N THR A 52 -2.36 1.05 17.96
CA THR A 52 -2.22 2.51 17.82
C THR A 52 -2.92 3.01 16.55
N THR A 53 -3.96 3.83 16.72
CA THR A 53 -4.72 4.46 15.63
C THR A 53 -4.19 5.86 15.37
N LEU A 54 -3.20 5.98 14.49
CA LEU A 54 -2.83 7.28 13.91
C LEU A 54 -3.75 7.61 12.72
N PRO A 55 -4.26 8.84 12.59
CA PRO A 55 -5.17 9.21 11.50
C PRO A 55 -4.55 8.98 10.11
N ALA A 56 -3.24 9.24 9.95
CA ALA A 56 -2.49 8.96 8.72
C ALA A 56 -2.51 7.48 8.32
N ARG A 57 -2.55 6.58 9.30
CA ARG A 57 -2.61 5.13 9.08
C ARG A 57 -3.98 4.69 8.61
N GLN A 58 -5.05 5.27 9.16
CA GLN A 58 -6.42 4.99 8.72
C GLN A 58 -6.63 5.45 7.28
N ALA A 59 -6.13 6.65 6.92
CA ALA A 59 -6.17 7.14 5.55
C ALA A 59 -5.47 6.18 4.57
N LEU A 60 -4.32 5.62 4.94
CA LEU A 60 -3.62 4.61 4.15
C LEU A 60 -4.43 3.31 4.00
N ILE A 61 -5.10 2.82 5.06
CA ILE A 61 -5.95 1.63 4.98
C ILE A 61 -7.08 1.87 3.98
N VAL A 62 -7.78 3.01 4.12
CA VAL A 62 -8.89 3.37 3.23
C VAL A 62 -8.41 3.46 1.78
N ALA A 63 -7.27 4.10 1.53
CA ALA A 63 -6.68 4.18 0.20
C ALA A 63 -6.35 2.81 -0.39
N VAL A 64 -5.73 1.91 0.38
CA VAL A 64 -5.40 0.55 -0.07
C VAL A 64 -6.65 -0.28 -0.34
N LEU A 65 -7.66 -0.20 0.52
CA LEU A 65 -8.94 -0.91 0.33
C LEU A 65 -9.68 -0.40 -0.91
N PHE A 66 -9.66 0.91 -1.15
CA PHE A 66 -10.25 1.50 -2.34
C PHE A 66 -9.53 1.04 -3.62
N MET A 67 -8.20 1.09 -3.65
CA MET A 67 -7.42 0.57 -4.76
C MET A 67 -7.67 -0.93 -5.00
N PHE A 68 -7.81 -1.70 -3.92
CA PHE A 68 -8.14 -3.12 -4.00
C PHE A 68 -9.54 -3.32 -4.60
N ALA A 69 -10.54 -2.52 -4.23
CA ALA A 69 -11.86 -2.57 -4.83
C ALA A 69 -11.80 -2.27 -6.34
N CYS A 70 -11.09 -1.22 -6.75
CA CYS A 70 -10.87 -0.90 -8.17
C CYS A 70 -10.16 -2.02 -8.94
N ALA A 71 -9.19 -2.71 -8.32
CA ALA A 71 -8.51 -3.84 -8.94
C ALA A 71 -9.43 -5.07 -9.09
N ASN A 72 -10.30 -5.34 -8.11
CA ASN A 72 -11.29 -6.42 -8.22
C ASN A 72 -12.31 -6.14 -9.33
N LEU A 73 -12.79 -4.90 -9.45
CA LEU A 73 -13.71 -4.51 -10.52
C LEU A 73 -13.09 -4.72 -11.90
N GLN A 74 -11.81 -4.38 -12.08
CA GLN A 74 -11.10 -4.66 -13.34
C GLN A 74 -11.03 -6.14 -13.68
N VAL A 75 -10.73 -7.01 -12.71
CA VAL A 75 -10.66 -8.46 -12.95
C VAL A 75 -12.04 -9.01 -13.31
N ILE A 76 -13.10 -8.56 -12.63
CA ILE A 76 -14.49 -8.94 -12.94
C ILE A 76 -14.87 -8.50 -14.35
N GLU A 77 -14.53 -7.26 -14.73
CA GLU A 77 -14.79 -6.70 -16.05
C GLU A 77 -14.02 -7.41 -17.15
N GLN A 78 -12.75 -7.77 -16.91
CA GLN A 78 -11.96 -8.55 -17.88
C GLN A 78 -12.56 -9.94 -18.09
N VAL A 79 -13.02 -10.62 -17.04
CA VAL A 79 -13.73 -11.91 -17.16
C VAL A 79 -15.02 -11.73 -17.95
N ALA A 80 -15.83 -10.72 -17.62
CA ALA A 80 -17.07 -10.43 -18.32
C ALA A 80 -16.81 -10.17 -19.82
N TYR A 81 -15.75 -9.41 -20.13
CA TYR A 81 -15.32 -9.14 -21.50
C TYR A 81 -14.91 -10.43 -22.24
N THR A 82 -14.08 -11.29 -21.63
CA THR A 82 -13.68 -12.57 -22.23
C THR A 82 -14.89 -13.48 -22.47
N ILE A 83 -15.85 -13.51 -21.54
CA ILE A 83 -17.08 -14.30 -21.67
C ILE A 83 -17.91 -13.81 -22.87
N VAL A 84 -18.11 -12.49 -23.00
CA VAL A 84 -18.85 -11.92 -24.15
C VAL A 84 -18.17 -12.29 -25.47
N GLN A 85 -16.84 -12.19 -25.55
CA GLN A 85 -16.12 -12.57 -26.77
C GLN A 85 -16.26 -14.05 -27.14
N VAL A 86 -16.32 -14.95 -26.15
CA VAL A 86 -16.54 -16.39 -26.41
C VAL A 86 -17.97 -16.64 -26.88
N PHE A 87 -18.97 -15.96 -26.31
CA PHE A 87 -20.37 -16.10 -26.72
C PHE A 87 -20.65 -15.52 -28.12
N ASP A 88 -19.98 -14.44 -28.51
CA ASP A 88 -20.07 -13.87 -29.87
C ASP A 88 -19.59 -14.85 -30.96
N LEU A 89 -18.78 -15.85 -30.58
CA LEU A 89 -18.31 -16.92 -31.47
C LEU A 89 -19.22 -18.15 -31.48
N GLY A 90 -20.25 -18.18 -30.64
CA GLY A 90 -21.21 -19.26 -30.54
C GLY A 90 -22.15 -19.34 -31.75
N LEU A 91 -22.83 -20.48 -31.91
CA LEU A 91 -23.75 -20.71 -33.04
C LEU A 91 -24.95 -19.74 -33.06
N HIS A 92 -25.36 -19.23 -31.90
CA HIS A 92 -26.39 -18.20 -31.74
C HIS A 92 -25.82 -17.07 -30.89
N PRO A 93 -25.09 -16.11 -31.48
CA PRO A 93 -24.61 -14.96 -30.72
C PRO A 93 -25.85 -14.20 -30.19
N PRO A 94 -25.90 -13.85 -28.89
CA PRO A 94 -26.88 -12.90 -28.41
C PRO A 94 -26.75 -11.59 -29.22
N PRO A 95 -27.80 -10.76 -29.34
CA PRO A 95 -27.65 -9.46 -29.97
C PRO A 95 -26.48 -8.74 -29.32
N GLY A 96 -25.43 -8.48 -30.11
CA GLY A 96 -24.19 -7.91 -29.61
C GLY A 96 -24.46 -6.51 -29.08
N ASP A 97 -24.58 -6.38 -27.76
CA ASP A 97 -24.73 -5.10 -27.10
C ASP A 97 -23.40 -4.36 -27.16
N ALA A 98 -23.11 -3.75 -28.32
CA ALA A 98 -21.92 -2.92 -28.52
C ALA A 98 -21.79 -1.83 -27.44
N LEU A 99 -22.92 -1.38 -26.90
CA LEU A 99 -22.99 -0.50 -25.74
C LEU A 99 -22.43 -1.14 -24.46
N LEU A 100 -22.79 -2.40 -24.17
CA LEU A 100 -22.29 -3.14 -23.01
C LEU A 100 -20.77 -3.34 -23.10
N VAL A 101 -20.28 -3.83 -24.24
CA VAL A 101 -18.83 -4.04 -24.47
C VAL A 101 -18.06 -2.74 -24.34
N ARG A 102 -18.59 -1.64 -24.91
CA ARG A 102 -17.99 -0.31 -24.78
C ARG A 102 -17.96 0.15 -23.32
N ASN A 103 -19.05 -0.01 -22.58
CA ASN A 103 -19.15 0.42 -21.18
C ASN A 103 -18.18 -0.36 -20.29
N ILE A 104 -18.06 -1.69 -20.49
CA ILE A 104 -17.08 -2.53 -19.80
C ILE A 104 -15.67 -1.99 -20.07
N ARG A 105 -15.32 -1.76 -21.34
CA ARG A 105 -14.00 -1.22 -21.71
C ARG A 105 -13.73 0.16 -21.12
N LEU A 106 -14.72 1.05 -21.11
CA LEU A 106 -14.58 2.38 -20.50
C LEU A 106 -14.29 2.25 -19.01
N SER A 107 -15.11 1.46 -18.31
CA SER A 107 -15.02 1.24 -16.88
C SER A 107 -13.66 0.63 -16.47
N GLU A 108 -13.21 -0.39 -17.20
CA GLU A 108 -11.93 -1.04 -16.99
C GLU A 108 -10.77 -0.03 -17.08
N ASN A 109 -10.81 0.85 -18.09
CA ASN A 109 -9.83 1.91 -18.23
C ASN A 109 -9.90 2.91 -17.07
N VAL A 110 -11.10 3.33 -16.63
CA VAL A 110 -11.28 4.24 -15.48
C VAL A 110 -10.61 3.68 -14.24
N PHE A 111 -10.96 2.46 -13.85
CA PHE A 111 -10.42 1.85 -12.64
C PHE A 111 -8.91 1.65 -12.70
N GLY A 112 -8.37 1.29 -13.87
CA GLY A 112 -6.92 1.19 -14.06
C GLY A 112 -6.21 2.52 -13.83
N ARG A 113 -6.78 3.62 -14.33
CA ARG A 113 -6.19 4.97 -14.22
C ARG A 113 -6.31 5.53 -12.80
N ILE A 114 -7.39 5.20 -12.10
CA ILE A 114 -7.53 5.51 -10.67
C ILE A 114 -6.40 4.85 -9.88
N ASN A 115 -6.09 3.58 -10.16
CA ASN A 115 -4.99 2.88 -9.48
C ASN A 115 -3.62 3.51 -9.79
N TYR A 116 -3.36 3.93 -11.03
CA TYR A 116 -2.13 4.67 -11.36
C TYR A 116 -2.00 5.96 -10.55
N PHE A 117 -3.04 6.80 -10.57
CA PHE A 117 -3.03 8.07 -9.89
C PHE A 117 -2.92 7.92 -8.37
N MET A 118 -3.67 6.99 -7.78
CA MET A 118 -3.64 6.72 -6.35
C MET A 118 -2.28 6.20 -5.89
N SER A 119 -1.64 5.34 -6.68
CA SER A 119 -0.27 4.88 -6.41
C SER A 119 0.70 6.06 -6.29
N ASP A 120 0.69 6.94 -7.30
CA ASP A 120 1.56 8.13 -7.31
C ASP A 120 1.23 9.11 -6.18
N ALA A 121 -0.07 9.30 -5.89
CA ALA A 121 -0.51 10.16 -4.80
C ALA A 121 0.01 9.68 -3.44
N ILE A 122 -0.02 8.37 -3.17
CA ILE A 122 0.52 7.79 -1.93
C ILE A 122 2.02 8.02 -1.84
N VAL A 123 2.74 7.84 -2.93
CA VAL A 123 4.20 8.01 -2.98
C VAL A 123 4.59 9.47 -2.76
N VAL A 124 3.90 10.39 -3.45
CA VAL A 124 4.08 11.84 -3.32
C VAL A 124 3.76 12.28 -1.89
N TRP A 125 2.66 11.81 -1.32
CA TRP A 125 2.28 12.12 0.06
C TRP A 125 3.36 11.69 1.05
N ARG A 126 3.93 10.48 0.89
CA ARG A 126 5.03 10.01 1.74
C ARG A 126 6.29 10.86 1.60
N ALA A 127 6.65 11.25 0.38
CA ALA A 127 7.77 12.15 0.14
C ALA A 127 7.50 13.54 0.76
N TRP A 128 6.27 14.03 0.67
CA TRP A 128 5.86 15.30 1.25
C TRP A 128 6.01 15.32 2.77
N VAL A 129 5.53 14.27 3.45
CA VAL A 129 5.64 14.11 4.91
C VAL A 129 7.11 14.01 5.35
N LEU A 130 7.99 13.45 4.51
CA LEU A 130 9.43 13.33 4.80
C LEU A 130 10.20 14.66 4.67
N TRP A 131 9.68 15.60 3.89
CA TRP A 131 10.30 16.89 3.57
C TRP A 131 9.46 18.07 4.09
N GLN A 132 9.06 18.03 5.36
CA GLN A 132 8.17 19.04 5.97
C GLN A 132 8.73 20.47 5.89
N GLU A 133 10.05 20.64 5.97
CA GLU A 133 10.70 21.96 6.08
C GLU A 133 11.12 22.55 4.72
N ASN A 134 11.11 21.77 3.63
CA ASN A 134 11.65 22.22 2.35
C ASN A 134 10.54 22.56 1.35
N LEU A 135 10.24 23.86 1.22
CA LEU A 135 9.20 24.36 0.31
C LEU A 135 9.48 24.01 -1.16
N ARG A 136 10.75 24.01 -1.59
CA ARG A 136 11.11 23.69 -2.99
C ARG A 136 10.71 22.26 -3.35
N VAL A 137 10.95 21.32 -2.44
CA VAL A 137 10.54 19.91 -2.64
C VAL A 137 9.02 19.79 -2.72
N LYS A 138 8.27 20.51 -1.87
CA LYS A 138 6.80 20.53 -1.91
C LYS A 138 6.26 21.10 -3.23
N ILE A 139 6.86 22.18 -3.75
CA ILE A 139 6.47 22.74 -5.06
C ILE A 139 6.71 21.70 -6.16
N VAL A 140 7.88 21.07 -6.21
CA VAL A 140 8.20 20.04 -7.20
C VAL A 140 7.20 18.87 -7.12
N LEU A 141 6.93 18.36 -5.92
CA LEU A 141 5.95 17.29 -5.70
C LEU A 141 4.53 17.69 -6.12
N SER A 142 4.13 18.95 -5.88
CA SER A 142 2.83 19.49 -6.31
C SER A 142 2.71 19.51 -7.83
N VAL A 143 3.77 19.95 -8.52
CA VAL A 143 3.82 19.94 -9.99
C VAL A 143 3.76 18.52 -10.52
N CYS A 144 4.50 17.58 -9.93
CA CYS A 144 4.49 16.17 -10.32
C CYS A 144 3.08 15.54 -10.21
N ILE A 145 2.39 15.71 -9.07
CA ILE A 145 1.05 15.13 -8.90
C ILE A 145 0.02 15.81 -9.82
N PHE A 146 0.15 17.11 -10.07
CA PHE A 146 -0.69 17.83 -11.01
C PHE A 146 -0.50 17.33 -12.45
N LEU A 147 0.76 17.14 -12.88
CA LEU A 147 1.07 16.56 -14.19
C LEU A 147 0.54 15.13 -14.32
N SER A 148 0.62 14.32 -13.25
CA SER A 148 0.07 12.97 -13.23
C SER A 148 -1.45 12.97 -13.39
N PHE A 149 -2.13 13.87 -12.69
CA PHE A 149 -3.58 14.06 -12.83
C PHE A 149 -3.96 14.51 -14.25
N ALA A 150 -3.24 15.50 -14.81
CA ALA A 150 -3.44 15.97 -16.17
C ALA A 150 -3.20 14.86 -17.21
N GLY A 151 -2.17 14.03 -17.01
CA GLY A 151 -1.86 12.89 -17.87
C GLY A 151 -2.96 11.83 -17.87
N VAL A 152 -3.43 11.47 -16.68
CA VAL A 152 -4.53 10.51 -16.49
C VAL A 152 -5.82 11.03 -17.14
N THR A 153 -6.21 12.27 -16.85
CA THR A 153 -7.45 12.85 -17.41
C THR A 153 -7.39 12.99 -18.93
N THR A 154 -6.22 13.34 -19.48
CA THR A 154 -6.00 13.40 -20.93
C THR A 154 -6.15 12.03 -21.57
N ASP A 155 -5.50 10.98 -21.03
CA ASP A 155 -5.61 9.61 -21.56
C ASP A 155 -7.05 9.09 -21.52
N MET A 156 -7.75 9.34 -20.40
CA MET A 156 -9.16 8.98 -20.25
C MET A 156 -10.04 9.66 -21.29
N THR A 157 -9.81 10.94 -21.55
CA THR A 157 -10.56 11.69 -22.56
C THR A 157 -10.29 11.16 -23.97
N VAL A 158 -9.03 10.87 -24.30
CA VAL A 158 -8.63 10.33 -25.61
C VAL A 158 -9.26 8.95 -25.84
N ILE A 159 -9.17 8.05 -24.86
CA ILE A 159 -9.77 6.70 -24.94
C ILE A 159 -11.30 6.79 -25.02
N GLY A 160 -11.91 7.67 -24.22
CA GLY A 160 -13.34 7.92 -24.25
C GLY A 160 -13.81 8.32 -25.65
N LEU A 161 -13.23 9.39 -26.21
CA LEU A 161 -13.58 9.88 -27.55
C LEU A 161 -13.39 8.81 -28.64
N TYR A 162 -12.33 8.01 -28.55
CA TYR A 162 -12.12 6.88 -29.46
C TYR A 162 -13.25 5.83 -29.36
N LEU A 163 -13.61 5.42 -28.14
CA LEU A 163 -14.65 4.42 -27.90
C LEU A 163 -16.06 4.93 -28.30
N PHE A 164 -16.29 6.24 -28.32
CA PHE A 164 -17.50 6.85 -28.89
C PHE A 164 -17.50 6.95 -30.42
N GLY A 165 -16.48 6.41 -31.10
CA GLY A 165 -16.41 6.30 -32.56
C GLY A 165 -15.61 7.40 -33.25
N ASN A 166 -14.92 8.27 -32.50
CA ASN A 166 -14.07 9.30 -33.10
C ASN A 166 -12.66 8.76 -33.37
N ASN A 167 -12.48 8.19 -34.57
CA ASN A 167 -11.22 7.56 -35.01
C ASN A 167 -10.01 8.52 -35.04
N ASN A 168 -10.21 9.85 -35.02
CA ASN A 168 -9.12 10.83 -34.92
C ASN A 168 -8.38 10.77 -33.57
N PHE A 169 -9.03 10.20 -32.56
CA PHE A 169 -8.49 9.97 -31.22
C PHE A 169 -7.96 8.54 -31.04
N LEU A 170 -7.70 7.82 -32.14
CA LEU A 170 -7.02 6.53 -32.07
C LEU A 170 -5.78 6.69 -31.17
N PRO A 171 -5.70 5.92 -30.09
CA PRO A 171 -4.75 6.21 -29.02
C PRO A 171 -3.40 5.58 -29.36
N THR A 172 -2.79 6.08 -30.43
CA THR A 172 -1.53 5.61 -31.00
C THR A 172 -0.41 6.62 -30.80
N GLY A 173 0.79 6.10 -30.55
CA GLY A 173 2.03 6.87 -30.60
C GLY A 173 2.16 7.95 -29.50
N PRO A 174 2.72 9.13 -29.83
CA PRO A 174 3.10 10.15 -28.86
C PRO A 174 1.97 10.66 -27.95
N LYS A 175 0.71 10.59 -28.41
CA LYS A 175 -0.46 11.05 -27.63
C LYS A 175 -0.59 10.30 -26.29
N ARG A 176 -0.15 9.04 -26.23
CA ARG A 176 -0.17 8.23 -25.00
C ARG A 176 1.04 8.44 -24.08
N LEU A 177 2.07 9.13 -24.55
CA LEU A 177 3.18 9.54 -23.68
C LEU A 177 2.73 10.53 -22.62
N ALA A 178 1.62 11.25 -22.87
CA ALA A 178 0.99 12.13 -21.89
C ALA A 178 0.55 11.40 -20.61
N LEU A 179 0.28 10.10 -20.66
CA LEU A 179 0.02 9.28 -19.48
C LEU A 179 1.31 8.82 -18.81
N VAL A 180 2.18 8.16 -19.58
CA VAL A 180 3.32 7.42 -19.02
C VAL A 180 4.41 8.36 -18.51
N LEU A 181 4.68 9.46 -19.22
CA LEU A 181 5.77 10.35 -18.83
C LEU A 181 5.51 11.01 -17.47
N PRO A 182 4.35 11.64 -17.20
CA PRO A 182 4.11 12.23 -15.89
C PRO A 182 4.15 11.24 -14.73
N LEU A 183 3.56 10.05 -14.90
CA LEU A 183 3.56 9.00 -13.88
C LEU A 183 4.98 8.50 -13.59
N MET A 184 5.74 8.22 -14.64
CA MET A 184 7.14 7.77 -14.51
C MET A 184 8.01 8.86 -13.88
N ILE A 185 7.89 10.11 -14.32
CA ILE A 185 8.64 11.25 -13.77
C ILE A 185 8.32 11.44 -12.29
N THR A 186 7.04 11.37 -11.90
CA THR A 186 6.61 11.52 -10.51
C THR A 186 7.25 10.46 -9.61
N ASN A 187 7.26 9.20 -10.05
CA ASN A 187 7.90 8.12 -9.31
C ASN A 187 9.42 8.23 -9.26
N ILE A 188 10.06 8.63 -10.36
CA ILE A 188 11.51 8.87 -10.38
C ILE A 188 11.88 9.99 -9.40
N VAL A 189 11.18 11.12 -9.46
CA VAL A 189 11.40 12.26 -8.57
C VAL A 189 11.21 11.86 -7.11
N ALA A 190 10.12 11.18 -6.78
CA ALA A 190 9.88 10.72 -5.41
C ALA A 190 10.95 9.73 -4.94
N THR A 191 11.32 8.76 -5.78
CA THR A 191 12.38 7.78 -5.49
C THR A 191 13.72 8.46 -5.25
N MET A 192 14.08 9.45 -6.08
CA MET A 192 15.28 10.26 -5.90
C MET A 192 15.23 11.04 -4.58
N LEU A 193 14.09 11.61 -4.21
CA LEU A 193 13.93 12.32 -2.93
C LEU A 193 14.09 11.40 -1.71
N PHE A 194 13.61 10.16 -1.78
CA PHE A 194 13.87 9.15 -0.74
C PHE A 194 15.36 8.80 -0.67
N GLY A 195 16.02 8.59 -1.82
CA GLY A 195 17.45 8.30 -1.88
C GLY A 195 18.34 9.43 -1.36
N ILE A 196 18.02 10.68 -1.73
CA ILE A 196 18.70 11.87 -1.21
C ILE A 196 18.52 11.97 0.30
N LYS A 197 17.30 11.74 0.83
CA LYS A 197 17.08 11.76 2.28
C LYS A 197 17.86 10.65 2.98
N ALA A 198 17.96 9.45 2.39
CA ALA A 198 18.77 8.36 2.93
C ALA A 198 20.25 8.77 3.03
N TRP A 199 20.77 9.41 1.99
CA TRP A 199 22.14 9.90 1.94
C TRP A 199 22.42 11.02 2.96
N VAL A 200 21.53 12.00 3.06
CA VAL A 200 21.60 13.09 4.06
C VAL A 200 21.58 12.51 5.47
N TYR A 201 20.68 11.57 5.74
CA TYR A 201 20.58 10.92 7.04
C TYR A 201 21.90 10.19 7.40
N ARG A 202 22.46 9.43 6.46
CA ARG A 202 23.71 8.70 6.66
C ARG A 202 24.92 9.61 6.91
N ASN A 203 25.02 10.73 6.20
CA ASN A 203 26.22 11.57 6.23
C ASN A 203 26.19 12.67 7.27
N GLN A 204 25.02 13.28 7.49
CA GLN A 204 24.89 14.46 8.34
C GLN A 204 24.27 14.08 9.68
N ILE A 205 23.12 13.42 9.65
CA ILE A 205 22.34 13.17 10.87
C ILE A 205 23.03 12.14 11.77
N LYS A 206 23.55 11.05 11.21
CA LYS A 206 24.28 10.05 12.01
C LYS A 206 25.56 10.57 12.65
N GLY A 207 26.30 11.42 11.92
CA GLY A 207 27.52 12.04 12.44
C GLY A 207 27.22 12.90 13.66
N LEU A 208 26.12 13.66 13.62
CA LEU A 208 25.66 14.51 14.71
C LEU A 208 25.14 13.70 15.92
N LEU A 209 24.55 12.53 15.68
CA LEU A 209 24.03 11.65 16.73
C LEU A 209 25.09 10.73 17.36
N GLY A 210 26.36 10.85 16.97
CA GLY A 210 27.45 9.99 17.47
C GLY A 210 27.31 8.50 17.10
N VAL A 211 26.45 8.17 16.14
CA VAL A 211 26.23 6.79 15.69
C VAL A 211 27.34 6.42 14.70
N PRO A 212 28.11 5.32 14.93
CA PRO A 212 29.13 4.88 13.99
C PRO A 212 28.57 4.69 12.58
N LYS A 213 29.28 5.18 11.55
CA LYS A 213 28.86 5.05 10.14
C LYS A 213 28.64 3.59 9.70
N SER A 214 29.26 2.64 10.38
CA SER A 214 29.10 1.19 10.15
C SER A 214 27.75 0.64 10.60
N ARG A 215 27.10 1.25 11.60
CA ARG A 215 25.82 0.76 12.14
C ARG A 215 24.65 1.33 11.34
N LYS A 216 23.99 0.50 10.52
CA LYS A 216 22.74 0.87 9.84
C LYS A 216 21.61 1.06 10.87
N THR A 217 20.92 2.20 10.79
CA THR A 217 19.75 2.52 11.63
C THR A 217 18.47 2.12 10.89
N ASN A 218 17.37 1.90 11.61
CA ASN A 218 16.07 1.55 11.00
C ASN A 218 15.62 2.59 9.98
N VAL A 219 15.77 3.89 10.29
CA VAL A 219 15.34 4.97 9.39
C VAL A 219 16.10 4.89 8.06
N GLU A 220 17.41 4.71 8.10
CA GLU A 220 18.23 4.47 6.89
C GLU A 220 17.79 3.20 6.14
N ARG A 221 17.58 2.07 6.83
CA ARG A 221 17.14 0.82 6.20
C ARG A 221 15.79 0.99 5.50
N ILE A 222 14.82 1.62 6.16
CA ILE A 222 13.50 1.94 5.59
C ILE A 222 13.66 2.83 4.35
N LEU A 223 14.43 3.91 4.43
CA LEU A 223 14.62 4.84 3.31
C LEU A 223 15.30 4.16 2.10
N VAL A 224 16.28 3.30 2.35
CA VAL A 224 16.93 2.51 1.28
C VAL A 224 15.95 1.52 0.66
N LEU A 225 15.19 0.77 1.46
CA LEU A 225 14.18 -0.18 0.96
C LEU A 225 13.11 0.51 0.10
N ILE A 226 12.65 1.70 0.50
CA ILE A 226 11.70 2.50 -0.29
C ILE A 226 12.35 2.93 -1.60
N THR A 227 13.62 3.33 -1.56
CA THR A 227 14.36 3.78 -2.75
C THR A 227 14.57 2.62 -3.74
N GLU A 228 14.96 1.44 -3.24
CA GLU A 228 15.17 0.24 -4.06
C GLU A 228 13.85 -0.24 -4.69
N SER A 229 12.78 -0.33 -3.91
CA SER A 229 11.45 -0.73 -4.41
C SER A 229 10.84 0.28 -5.37
N GLY A 230 11.03 1.59 -5.14
CA GLY A 230 10.61 2.64 -6.07
C GLY A 230 11.37 2.59 -7.40
N GLY A 231 12.67 2.27 -7.35
CA GLY A 231 13.48 2.04 -8.55
C GLY A 231 12.94 0.87 -9.39
N ILE A 232 12.61 -0.25 -8.75
CA ILE A 232 11.99 -1.41 -9.41
C ILE A 232 10.64 -1.03 -10.03
N TYR A 233 9.82 -0.25 -9.31
CA TYR A 233 8.53 0.19 -9.85
C TYR A 233 8.68 1.06 -11.11
N CYS A 234 9.66 1.97 -11.13
CA CYS A 234 9.98 2.76 -12.32
C CYS A 234 10.35 1.88 -13.53
N LEU A 235 11.00 0.72 -13.32
CA LEU A 235 11.35 -0.20 -14.41
C LEU A 235 10.12 -0.83 -15.07
N PHE A 236 9.02 -1.03 -14.33
CA PHE A 236 7.78 -1.58 -14.89
C PHE A 236 7.11 -0.64 -15.91
N TRP A 237 7.41 0.66 -15.87
CA TRP A 237 6.90 1.62 -16.85
C TRP A 237 7.66 1.57 -18.19
N ILE A 238 8.88 1.02 -18.23
CA ILE A 238 9.72 0.98 -19.43
C ILE A 238 9.10 0.17 -20.58
N PRO A 239 8.57 -1.06 -20.37
CA PRO A 239 7.87 -1.80 -21.43
C PRO A 239 6.72 -1.00 -22.05
N GLN A 240 5.96 -0.28 -21.24
CA GLN A 240 4.85 0.54 -21.71
C GLN A 240 5.33 1.74 -22.52
N LEU A 241 6.40 2.39 -22.08
CA LEU A 241 7.04 3.47 -22.82
C LEU A 241 7.48 2.97 -24.21
N PHE A 242 8.12 1.80 -24.28
CA PHE A 242 8.56 1.21 -25.54
C PHE A 242 7.38 0.90 -26.47
N ILE A 243 6.34 0.25 -25.96
CA ILE A 243 5.11 -0.07 -26.72
C ILE A 243 4.49 1.20 -27.33
N TYR A 244 4.46 2.30 -26.57
CA TYR A 244 3.90 3.56 -27.04
C TYR A 244 4.80 4.27 -28.07
N LEU A 245 6.11 4.21 -27.90
CA LEU A 245 7.06 4.77 -28.88
C LEU A 245 7.05 3.98 -30.20
N SER A 246 6.97 2.66 -30.13
CA SER A 246 6.94 1.79 -31.31
C SER A 246 5.60 1.78 -32.04
N SER A 247 4.59 2.51 -31.54
CA SER A 247 3.22 2.54 -32.08
C SER A 247 2.67 1.14 -32.34
N THR A 248 2.96 0.20 -31.43
CA THR A 248 2.59 -1.20 -31.57
C THR A 248 1.08 -1.33 -31.66
N ASN A 249 0.61 -2.19 -32.57
CA ASN A 249 -0.82 -2.46 -32.76
C ASN A 249 -1.46 -2.87 -31.41
N PRO A 250 -2.60 -2.28 -30.99
CA PRO A 250 -3.30 -2.65 -29.76
C PRO A 250 -3.71 -4.13 -29.67
N ASN A 251 -3.84 -4.81 -30.81
CA ASN A 251 -4.13 -6.25 -30.86
C ASN A 251 -2.91 -7.13 -30.64
N ASN A 252 -1.69 -6.56 -30.57
CA ASN A 252 -0.47 -7.29 -30.28
C ASN A 252 -0.52 -7.88 -28.85
N LEU A 253 -0.09 -9.13 -28.72
CA LEU A 253 -0.07 -9.83 -27.44
C LEU A 253 0.73 -9.07 -26.36
N GLY A 254 1.89 -8.53 -26.70
CA GLY A 254 2.73 -7.76 -25.78
C GLY A 254 2.04 -6.49 -25.27
N TYR A 255 1.31 -5.78 -26.14
CA TYR A 255 0.49 -4.65 -25.73
C TYR A 255 -0.56 -5.07 -24.69
N LYS A 256 -1.32 -6.14 -24.98
CA LYS A 256 -2.38 -6.62 -24.09
C LYS A 256 -1.82 -7.06 -22.73
N ILE A 257 -0.68 -7.77 -22.74
CA ILE A 257 -0.02 -8.23 -21.51
C ILE A 257 0.36 -7.03 -20.64
N VAL A 258 1.08 -6.05 -21.17
CA VAL A 258 1.53 -4.90 -20.36
C VAL A 258 0.35 -4.05 -19.88
N ALA A 259 -0.66 -3.82 -20.73
CA ALA A 259 -1.85 -3.04 -20.37
C ALA A 259 -2.66 -3.66 -19.23
N ASN A 260 -2.72 -5.00 -19.14
CA ASN A 260 -3.45 -5.70 -18.06
C ASN A 260 -2.63 -5.85 -16.78
N MET A 261 -1.30 -5.96 -16.88
CA MET A 261 -0.43 -6.13 -15.70
C MET A 261 -0.19 -4.83 -14.94
N LEU A 262 0.00 -3.73 -15.65
CA LEU A 262 0.44 -2.47 -15.04
C LEU A 262 -0.51 -1.92 -13.95
N PRO A 263 -1.85 -1.94 -14.11
CA PRO A 263 -2.76 -1.48 -13.07
C PRO A 263 -2.60 -2.28 -11.77
N GLN A 264 -2.41 -3.60 -11.90
CA GLN A 264 -2.19 -4.49 -10.75
C GLN A 264 -0.85 -4.20 -10.07
N LEU A 265 0.23 -4.03 -10.84
CA LEU A 265 1.55 -3.66 -10.32
C LEU A 265 1.53 -2.31 -9.58
N SER A 266 0.80 -1.33 -10.12
CA SER A 266 0.62 -0.02 -9.47
C SER A 266 -0.17 -0.13 -8.16
N ALA A 267 -1.15 -1.01 -8.09
CA ALA A 267 -1.89 -1.25 -6.85
C ALA A 267 -1.09 -2.03 -5.80
N ILE A 268 -0.22 -2.95 -6.24
CA ILE A 268 0.69 -3.73 -5.39
C ILE A 268 1.76 -2.82 -4.73
N TYR A 269 2.28 -1.84 -5.46
CA TYR A 269 3.45 -1.06 -5.02
C TYR A 269 3.26 -0.34 -3.67
N PRO A 270 2.18 0.43 -3.43
CA PRO A 270 1.92 1.03 -2.11
C PRO A 270 1.83 0.01 -0.98
N VAL A 271 1.28 -1.18 -1.25
CA VAL A 271 1.15 -2.26 -0.25
C VAL A 271 2.50 -2.83 0.11
N ILE A 272 3.38 -3.07 -0.88
CA ILE A 272 4.77 -3.49 -0.63
C ILE A 272 5.47 -2.47 0.25
N ILE A 273 5.35 -1.17 -0.05
CA ILE A 273 5.96 -0.12 0.76
C ILE A 273 5.47 -0.18 2.22
N ILE A 274 4.15 -0.32 2.43
CA ILE A 274 3.56 -0.41 3.77
C ILE A 274 4.11 -1.63 4.52
N LEU A 275 4.20 -2.78 3.85
CA LEU A 275 4.72 -4.01 4.42
C LEU A 275 6.21 -3.91 4.76
N LEU A 276 7.04 -3.34 3.88
CA LEU A 276 8.47 -3.12 4.14
C LEU A 276 8.69 -2.25 5.38
N VAL A 277 7.91 -1.17 5.51
CA VAL A 277 7.95 -0.31 6.70
C VAL A 277 7.49 -1.08 7.94
N ALA A 278 6.42 -1.88 7.84
CA ALA A 278 5.91 -2.67 8.96
C ALA A 278 6.91 -3.75 9.41
N LEU A 279 7.55 -4.45 8.48
CA LEU A 279 8.54 -5.49 8.75
C LEU A 279 9.76 -4.91 9.47
N GLU A 280 10.28 -3.77 9.00
CA GLU A 280 11.46 -3.14 9.62
C GLU A 280 11.18 -2.60 11.02
N HIS A 281 9.94 -2.16 11.29
CA HIS A 281 9.52 -1.85 12.65
C HIS A 281 9.49 -3.08 13.57
N THR A 282 9.15 -4.24 13.03
CA THR A 282 9.02 -5.49 13.80
C THR A 282 10.38 -6.13 14.06
N SER A 283 11.28 -6.15 13.07
CA SER A 283 12.66 -6.64 13.21
C SER A 283 13.40 -5.89 14.32
N HIS A 284 13.27 -4.56 14.35
CA HIS A 284 13.88 -3.74 15.38
C HIS A 284 13.32 -4.00 16.79
N LEU A 285 12.00 -4.16 16.92
CA LEU A 285 11.40 -4.52 18.22
C LEU A 285 11.93 -5.88 18.71
N GLY A 286 12.21 -6.81 17.80
CA GLY A 286 12.89 -8.06 18.10
C GLY A 286 14.32 -7.86 18.59
N GLU A 287 15.13 -7.08 17.87
CA GLU A 287 16.53 -6.76 18.25
C GLU A 287 16.62 -6.05 19.62
N LEU A 288 15.69 -5.14 19.94
CA LEU A 288 15.65 -4.49 21.25
C LEU A 288 15.31 -5.48 22.37
N ARG A 289 14.37 -6.42 22.14
CA ARG A 289 14.01 -7.44 23.14
C ARG A 289 15.16 -8.40 23.42
N THR A 290 15.92 -8.81 22.40
CA THR A 290 17.08 -9.69 22.58
C THR A 290 18.26 -8.96 23.24
N SER A 291 18.49 -7.69 22.93
CA SER A 291 19.50 -6.88 23.61
C SER A 291 19.20 -6.71 25.10
N ASN A 292 17.94 -6.50 25.47
CA ASN A 292 17.53 -6.34 26.88
C ASN A 292 17.51 -7.67 27.64
N SER A 293 17.32 -8.82 26.98
CA SER A 293 17.39 -10.13 27.66
C SER A 293 18.83 -10.56 27.99
N VAL A 294 19.83 -10.08 27.25
CA VAL A 294 21.26 -10.39 27.49
C VAL A 294 21.83 -9.58 28.67
N THR A 295 21.13 -8.54 29.13
CA THR A 295 21.58 -7.68 30.26
C THR A 295 21.09 -8.14 31.63
N GLN A 296 20.49 -9.32 31.76
CA GLN A 296 20.23 -9.91 33.07
C GLN A 296 21.58 -10.20 33.75
N PRO A 297 21.90 -9.61 34.92
CA PRO A 297 23.16 -9.87 35.58
C PRO A 297 23.21 -11.36 35.97
N ILE A 298 24.27 -12.04 35.53
CA ILE A 298 24.63 -13.37 36.01
C ILE A 298 24.81 -13.23 37.53
N HIS A 299 23.81 -13.64 38.29
CA HIS A 299 23.90 -13.70 39.75
C HIS A 299 24.81 -14.87 40.10
N PHE A 300 26.12 -14.59 40.21
CA PHE A 300 27.06 -15.52 40.78
C PHE A 300 26.64 -15.79 42.23
N MET A 301 26.10 -16.98 42.49
CA MET A 301 25.95 -17.51 43.84
C MET A 301 27.34 -17.50 44.47
N HIS A 302 27.54 -16.61 45.45
CA HIS A 302 28.66 -16.72 46.36
C HIS A 302 28.46 -18.03 47.14
N ALA A 303 29.35 -18.99 46.90
CA ALA A 303 29.43 -20.20 47.70
C ALA A 303 29.75 -19.80 49.14
N VAL A 304 28.99 -20.39 50.05
CA VAL A 304 29.07 -20.26 51.50
C VAL A 304 30.41 -20.85 51.98
N ASP A 305 31.19 -20.06 52.72
CA ASP A 305 32.28 -20.58 53.55
C ASP A 305 31.84 -20.70 55.03
N PRO A 306 32.43 -21.63 55.79
CA PRO A 306 31.80 -22.24 56.96
C PRO A 306 31.96 -21.44 58.25
N ALA A 307 31.04 -21.71 59.18
CA ALA A 307 30.89 -21.10 60.50
C ALA A 307 32.16 -21.14 61.39
N PRO A 308 32.29 -20.18 62.32
CA PRO A 308 32.91 -20.43 63.60
C PRO A 308 31.90 -20.37 64.75
N SER A 309 32.12 -21.29 65.68
CA SER A 309 31.38 -21.57 66.90
C SER A 309 31.45 -20.46 67.96
N THR A 310 30.27 -20.21 68.55
CA THR A 310 29.99 -20.01 69.98
C THR A 310 30.51 -18.75 70.73
N THR A 311 29.50 -18.04 71.23
CA THR A 311 29.32 -16.87 72.10
C THR A 311 30.00 -16.89 73.48
N MET A 312 30.40 -15.71 74.00
CA MET A 312 30.08 -15.06 75.31
C MET A 312 30.95 -13.78 75.46
N GLY A 313 30.53 -12.58 75.88
CA GLY A 313 29.26 -12.01 76.35
C GLY A 313 29.47 -10.53 76.77
N ALA A 314 28.36 -9.87 77.15
CA ALA A 314 28.20 -8.62 77.91
C ALA A 314 28.36 -7.24 77.21
N GLY A 315 27.30 -6.40 77.31
CA GLY A 315 27.43 -4.93 77.26
C GLY A 315 26.31 -4.08 76.61
N THR A 316 25.14 -3.99 77.25
CA THR A 316 24.36 -2.75 77.50
C THR A 316 23.86 -1.83 76.35
N ARG A 317 22.51 -1.83 76.18
CA ARG A 317 21.54 -0.72 75.83
C ARG A 317 21.66 -0.07 74.43
N THR A 318 20.59 0.28 73.68
CA THR A 318 19.23 0.72 74.04
C THR A 318 18.29 0.76 72.80
N PHE A 319 17.00 0.48 73.04
CA PHE A 319 15.75 1.04 72.46
C PHE A 319 15.17 0.66 71.07
N LYS A 320 14.00 -0.02 71.17
CA LYS A 320 12.68 0.11 70.47
C LYS A 320 12.63 0.17 68.94
N PHE A 321 11.69 -0.44 68.22
CA PHE A 321 10.29 -0.81 68.47
C PHE A 321 9.94 -1.95 67.49
N THR A 322 9.28 -3.02 67.92
CA THR A 322 8.80 -4.09 67.04
C THR A 322 7.31 -3.93 66.79
N ASP A 323 6.99 -4.04 65.50
CA ASP A 323 5.67 -4.16 64.91
C ASP A 323 4.92 -5.42 65.36
N ALA A 324 3.60 -5.31 65.36
CA ALA A 324 2.61 -6.37 65.16
C ALA A 324 1.31 -5.63 64.79
N GLU A 325 0.49 -6.00 63.83
CA GLU A 325 0.29 -7.22 63.07
C GLU A 325 -0.81 -6.90 62.04
N GLY A 326 -1.01 -7.76 61.04
CA GLY A 326 -2.38 -8.01 60.57
C GLY A 326 -2.69 -7.64 59.12
N SER A 327 -2.29 -8.54 58.23
CA SER A 327 -2.94 -8.92 56.97
C SER A 327 -4.44 -8.55 56.82
N LYS A 328 -4.77 -7.83 55.74
CA LYS A 328 -5.89 -8.05 54.80
C LYS A 328 -6.06 -6.82 53.88
N ALA A 329 -5.72 -6.96 52.60
CA ALA A 329 -6.11 -6.01 51.57
C ALA A 329 -6.23 -6.77 50.24
N GLU A 330 -7.43 -7.27 49.96
CA GLU A 330 -7.85 -7.77 48.66
C GLU A 330 -9.27 -7.25 48.42
N ASN A 331 -9.46 -6.65 47.24
CA ASN A 331 -10.67 -5.99 46.73
C ASN A 331 -11.14 -4.74 47.48
N ASP A 332 -10.87 -3.57 46.87
CA ASP A 332 -11.80 -2.44 46.71
C ASP A 332 -11.04 -1.30 46.01
N GLY A 333 -11.17 -1.18 44.67
CA GLY A 333 -10.36 -0.21 43.92
C GLY A 333 -10.75 0.08 42.46
N GLU A 334 -11.83 -0.47 41.92
CA GLU A 334 -12.32 -0.15 40.57
C GLU A 334 -13.85 0.03 40.57
N GLU A 335 -14.37 1.02 41.30
CA GLU A 335 -15.78 1.45 41.11
C GLU A 335 -16.03 2.94 41.40
N LEU A 336 -14.95 3.75 41.55
CA LEU A 336 -15.05 5.19 41.86
C LEU A 336 -14.62 6.12 40.71
N GLY A 337 -14.25 5.57 39.54
CA GLY A 337 -13.85 6.35 38.36
C GLY A 337 -14.98 6.71 37.39
N GLU A 338 -16.18 6.13 37.53
CA GLU A 338 -17.26 6.28 36.55
C GLU A 338 -18.39 7.24 36.97
N LYS A 339 -18.47 7.66 38.25
CA LYS A 339 -19.53 8.56 38.73
C LYS A 339 -19.21 10.06 38.69
N GLU A 340 -17.98 10.45 38.36
CA GLU A 340 -17.60 11.87 38.22
C GLU A 340 -17.67 12.41 36.78
N LYS A 341 -17.89 11.56 35.76
CA LYS A 341 -18.06 12.01 34.36
C LYS A 341 -19.51 12.26 33.95
N GLU A 342 -20.48 11.80 34.73
CA GLU A 342 -21.91 11.98 34.41
C GLU A 342 -22.53 13.22 35.05
N LYS A 343 -21.85 13.82 36.04
CA LYS A 343 -22.32 15.04 36.74
C LYS A 343 -21.89 16.36 36.07
N GLY A 344 -21.05 16.30 35.04
CA GLY A 344 -20.57 17.47 34.29
C GLY A 344 -21.32 17.76 32.98
N ARG A 345 -22.41 17.03 32.69
CA ARG A 345 -23.15 17.14 31.42
C ARG A 345 -24.61 17.60 31.57
N GLU A 346 -25.04 17.97 32.78
CA GLU A 346 -26.41 18.44 33.05
C GLU A 346 -26.53 19.95 33.34
N GLU A 347 -25.44 20.74 33.34
CA GLU A 347 -25.50 22.19 33.64
C GLU A 347 -25.52 23.14 32.42
N GLU A 348 -25.54 22.65 31.17
CA GLU A 348 -25.57 23.52 29.97
C GLU A 348 -26.94 23.70 29.30
N GLY A 349 -28.03 23.29 29.94
CA GLY A 349 -29.36 23.37 29.33
C GLY A 349 -30.40 24.08 30.20
N LEU A 350 -30.34 25.40 30.36
CA LEU A 350 -31.49 26.26 30.74
C LEU A 350 -31.13 27.76 30.78
N GLN A 351 -31.52 28.52 29.74
CA GLN A 351 -31.87 29.98 29.69
C GLN A 351 -31.63 30.46 28.25
N TYR A 352 -32.62 30.82 27.43
CA TYR A 352 -33.54 31.96 27.59
C TYR A 352 -34.79 31.76 26.71
N GLY A 353 -35.96 32.11 27.26
CA GLY A 353 -37.22 32.30 26.54
C GLY A 353 -37.45 33.77 26.15
N SER A 354 -38.19 33.96 25.05
CA SER A 354 -38.79 35.20 24.51
C SER A 354 -39.91 35.77 25.41
N PRO A 355 -40.76 36.75 25.03
CA PRO A 355 -40.73 37.85 24.03
C PRO A 355 -41.06 39.21 24.77
N PRO A 356 -41.74 40.26 24.25
CA PRO A 356 -42.73 40.40 23.15
C PRO A 356 -42.14 40.76 21.78
#